data_AF-A0A974BHL6-F1
#
_entry.id   AF-A0A974BHL6-F1
#
_cell.length_a   1.000
_cell.length_b   1.000
_cell.length_c   1.000
_cell.angle_alpha   90.00
_cell.angle_beta   90.00
_cell.angle_gamma   90.00
#
_symmetry.space_group_name_H-M   'P 1'
#
loop_
_entity.id
_entity.type
_entity.pdbx_description
1 polymer ?
#
loop_
_entity_poly.entity_id
_entity_poly.type
_entity_poly.pdbx_seq_one_letter_code
_entity_poly.pdbx_strand_id
1 'polypeptide(L)' 'MIAVKGRRKCENCGKRYNYYYAKGPEAEKKVKFKGKDENGSEATKVKVLSVYTYEVTVSCPECGFEEIFIYTD' A
#
# COMPACT_ATOMS: atom_id res chain seq x y z
N MET A 1 11.14 4.17 10.18
CA MET A 1 10.21 3.62 9.15
C MET A 1 9.28 4.74 8.71
N ILE A 2 9.44 5.26 7.49
CA ILE A 2 8.46 6.19 6.92
C ILE A 2 7.41 5.33 6.25
N ALA A 3 6.31 5.06 6.96
CA ALA A 3 5.12 4.45 6.40
C ALA A 3 4.24 5.56 5.82
N VAL A 4 4.13 5.61 4.50
CA VAL A 4 3.22 6.53 3.83
C VAL A 4 1.82 5.95 3.95
N LYS A 5 0.92 6.70 4.59
CA LYS A 5 -0.49 6.35 4.72
C LYS A 5 -1.27 6.99 3.59
N GLY A 6 -1.87 6.17 2.74
CA GLY A 6 -2.87 6.62 1.77
C GLY A 6 -4.24 6.05 2.07
N ARG A 7 -5.28 6.62 1.45
CA ARG A 7 -6.65 6.09 1.50
C ARG A 7 -7.11 5.81 0.09
N ARG A 8 -7.60 4.61 -0.17
CA ARG A 8 -8.11 4.21 -1.49
C ARG A 8 -9.47 3.54 -1.36
N LYS A 9 -10.27 3.66 -2.41
CA LYS A 9 -11.48 2.88 -2.59
C LYS A 9 -11.12 1.68 -3.47
N CYS A 10 -11.44 0.48 -3.01
CA CYS A 10 -11.23 -0.73 -3.79
C CYS A 10 -12.09 -0.70 -5.04
N GLU A 11 -11.47 -0.93 -6.21
CA GLU A 11 -12.22 -1.03 -7.47
C GLU A 11 -13.14 -2.25 -7.52
N ASN A 12 -12.78 -3.33 -6.81
CA ASN A 12 -13.57 -4.56 -6.81
C ASN A 12 -14.77 -4.53 -5.86
N CYS A 13 -14.56 -4.27 -4.56
CA CYS A 13 -15.65 -4.31 -3.56
C CYS A 13 -16.25 -2.94 -3.24
N GLY A 14 -15.68 -1.84 -3.77
CA GLY A 14 -16.16 -0.48 -3.52
C GLY A 14 -15.92 0.04 -2.10
N LYS A 15 -15.34 -0.76 -1.20
CA LYS A 15 -15.03 -0.34 0.17
C LYS A 15 -13.78 0.53 0.23
N ARG A 16 -13.76 1.47 1.16
CA ARG A 16 -12.60 2.34 1.39
C ARG A 16 -11.70 1.68 2.42
N TYR A 17 -10.43 1.55 2.10
CA TYR A 17 -9.40 1.06 3.00
C TYR A 17 -8.25 2.05 3.07
N ASN A 18 -7.50 1.98 4.16
CA ASN A 18 -6.23 2.69 4.26
C ASN A 18 -5.14 1.76 3.76
N TYR A 19 -4.16 2.28 3.06
CA TYR A 19 -2.99 1.52 2.66
C TYR A 19 -1.72 2.15 3.21
N TYR A 20 -0.74 1.30 3.49
CA TYR A 20 0.54 1.71 4.02
C TYR A 20 1.65 1.09 3.21
N TYR A 21 2.62 1.91 2.79
CA TYR A 21 3.81 1.43 2.11
C TYR A 21 5.07 2.15 2.62
N ALA A 22 6.22 1.49 2.55
CA ALA A 22 7.49 2.06 2.97
C ALA A 22 8.22 2.72 1.79
N LYS A 23 8.82 3.89 2.02
CA LYS A 23 9.71 4.57 1.06
C LYS A 23 11.18 4.19 1.28
N GLY A 24 11.97 4.17 0.20
CA GLY A 24 13.44 4.00 0.23
C GLY A 24 13.92 2.57 -0.12
N PRO A 25 15.21 2.25 0.14
CA PRO A 25 15.80 0.93 -0.17
C PRO A 25 15.18 -0.24 0.63
N GLU A 26 14.31 0.07 1.59
CA GLU A 26 13.54 -0.92 2.35
C GLU A 26 12.11 -1.11 1.82
N ALA A 27 11.70 -0.40 0.75
CA ALA A 27 10.41 -0.59 0.08
C ALA A 27 10.23 -2.02 -0.47
N GLU A 28 11.33 -2.68 -0.81
CA GLU A 28 11.34 -4.08 -1.27
C GLU A 28 11.19 -5.09 -0.12
N LYS A 29 11.40 -4.66 1.14
CA LYS A 29 11.17 -5.52 2.30
C LYS A 29 9.70 -5.43 2.68
N LYS A 30 9.03 -6.59 2.78
CA LYS A 30 7.67 -6.70 3.36
C LYS A 30 7.66 -6.04 4.73
N VAL A 31 7.19 -4.81 4.82
CA VAL A 31 7.12 -4.08 6.09
C VAL A 31 5.84 -4.51 6.78
N LYS A 32 5.96 -5.48 7.69
CA LYS A 32 4.87 -5.89 8.59
C LYS A 32 4.46 -4.69 9.44
N PHE A 33 3.38 -4.00 9.08
CA PHE A 33 2.87 -2.89 9.86
C PHE A 33 2.07 -3.44 11.06
N LYS A 34 2.62 -3.26 12.26
CA LYS A 34 2.08 -3.75 13.53
C LYS A 34 1.02 -2.78 14.09
N GLY A 35 0.10 -2.31 13.26
CA GLY A 35 -0.93 -1.31 13.60
C GLY A 35 -2.31 -1.92 13.81
N LYS A 36 -2.98 -1.57 14.92
CA LYS A 36 -4.36 -1.92 15.29
C LYS A 36 -5.44 -1.27 14.39
N ASP A 37 -5.19 -1.13 13.09
CA ASP A 37 -6.20 -0.64 12.15
C ASP A 37 -6.83 -1.86 11.48
N GLU A 38 -7.97 -2.34 11.99
CA GLU A 38 -8.76 -3.46 11.43
C GLU A 38 -9.11 -3.28 9.94
N ASN A 39 -8.93 -2.07 9.39
CA ASN A 39 -9.22 -1.70 8.00
C ASN A 39 -7.99 -1.18 7.22
N GLY A 40 -6.80 -1.52 7.71
CA GLY A 40 -5.52 -1.19 7.11
C GLY A 40 -5.04 -2.32 6.20
N SER A 41 -4.78 -1.99 4.94
CA SER A 41 -4.09 -2.87 4.00
C SER A 41 -2.60 -2.58 3.98
N GLU A 42 -1.81 -3.64 3.97
CA GLU A 42 -0.37 -3.59 3.79
C GLU A 42 -0.03 -3.68 2.30
N ALA A 43 0.86 -2.80 1.82
CA ALA A 43 1.43 -2.96 0.49
C ALA A 43 2.27 -4.24 0.44
N THR A 44 1.81 -5.21 -0.36
CA THR A 44 2.52 -6.49 -0.56
C THR A 44 3.77 -6.34 -1.41
N LYS A 45 3.81 -5.31 -2.26
CA LYS A 45 4.95 -5.00 -3.13
C LYS A 45 5.03 -3.50 -3.39
N VAL A 46 6.24 -2.95 -3.39
CA VAL A 46 6.50 -1.58 -3.81
C VAL A 46 7.67 -1.60 -4.78
N LYS A 47 7.48 -1.06 -5.97
CA LYS A 47 8.51 -0.92 -6.99
C LYS A 47 8.80 0.55 -7.22
N VAL A 48 10.05 0.97 -7.01
CA VAL A 48 10.47 2.35 -7.27
C VAL A 48 10.63 2.51 -8.78
N LEU A 49 9.81 3.36 -9.40
CA LEU A 49 9.92 3.70 -10.82
C LEU A 49 10.84 4.91 -11.03
N SER A 50 10.81 5.87 -10.12
CA SER A 50 11.64 7.08 -10.16
C SER A 50 11.84 7.64 -8.75
N VAL A 51 12.64 8.70 -8.61
CA VAL A 51 12.94 9.34 -7.32
C VAL A 51 11.67 9.66 -6.51
N TYR A 52 10.58 10.04 -7.19
CA TYR A 52 9.29 10.39 -6.59
C TYR A 52 8.13 9.49 -7.04
N THR A 53 8.39 8.46 -7.84
CA THR A 53 7.31 7.63 -8.44
C THR A 53 7.46 6.19 -7.97
N TYR A 54 6.39 5.65 -7.40
CA TYR A 54 6.35 4.32 -6.81
C TYR A 54 5.14 3.55 -7.35
N GLU A 55 5.35 2.34 -7.86
CA GLU A 55 4.28 1.39 -8.13
C GLU A 55 4.02 0.57 -6.87
N VAL A 56 2.86 0.76 -6.27
CA VAL A 56 2.45 0.14 -5.02
C VAL A 56 1.39 -0.92 -5.32
N THR A 57 1.64 -2.14 -4.87
CA THR A 57 0.67 -3.25 -4.88
C THR A 57 0.14 -3.44 -3.47
N VAL A 58 -1.18 -3.45 -3.34
CA VAL A 58 -1.87 -3.49 -2.05
C VAL A 58 -3.04 -4.47 -2.15
N SER A 59 -3.25 -5.31 -1.13
CA SER A 59 -4.34 -6.29 -1.10
C SER A 59 -5.52 -5.80 -0.27
N CYS A 60 -6.68 -5.53 -0.87
CA CYS A 60 -7.86 -5.07 -0.13
C CYS A 60 -8.19 -6.00 1.05
N PRO A 61 -8.29 -5.48 2.30
CA PRO A 61 -8.43 -6.33 3.48
C PRO A 61 -9.82 -6.98 3.54
N GLU A 62 -10.79 -6.43 2.80
CA GLU A 62 -12.18 -6.86 2.81
C GLU A 62 -12.49 -7.96 1.78
N CYS A 63 -11.85 -7.93 0.61
CA CYS A 63 -12.12 -8.87 -0.48
C CYS A 63 -10.88 -9.62 -0.99
N GLY A 64 -9.70 -9.32 -0.43
CA GLY A 64 -8.44 -9.94 -0.85
C GLY A 64 -7.95 -9.51 -2.24
N PHE A 65 -8.63 -8.58 -2.91
CA PHE A 65 -8.27 -8.16 -4.26
C PHE A 65 -6.96 -7.37 -4.27
N GLU A 66 -6.00 -7.79 -5.09
CA GLU A 66 -4.73 -7.09 -5.25
C GLU A 66 -4.88 -5.92 -6.23
N GLU A 67 -4.69 -4.71 -5.72
CA GLU A 67 -4.69 -3.48 -6.49
C GLU A 67 -3.28 -2.97 -6.69
N ILE A 68 -2.94 -2.66 -7.94
CA ILE A 68 -1.67 -2.06 -8.32
C ILE A 68 -1.94 -0.62 -8.74
N PHE A 69 -1.17 0.32 -8.22
CA PHE A 69 -1.29 1.72 -8.60
C PHE A 69 0.02 2.47 -8.49
N ILE A 70 0.11 3.56 -9.25
CA ILE A 70 1.25 4.46 -9.19
C ILE A 70 0.94 5.55 -8.17
N TYR A 71 1.81 5.65 -7.17
CA TYR A 71 1.86 6.75 -6.22
C TYR A 71 3.03 7.66 -6.58
N THR A 72 2.73 8.92 -6.78
CA THR A 72 3.72 9.98 -6.96
C THR A 72 3.73 10.83 -5.69
N ASP A 73 4.90 10.98 -5.09
CA ASP A 73 5.10 11.88 -3.94
C ASP A 73 5.13 13.35 -4.35
#